data_AF-A0A651E759-F1
#
_entry.id   AF-A0A651E759-F1
#
_cell.length_a   1.000
_cell.length_b   1.000
_cell.length_c   1.000
_cell.angle_alpha   90.00
_cell.angle_beta   90.00
_cell.angle_gamma   90.00
#
_symmetry.space_group_name_H-M   'P 1'
#
loop_
_entity.id
_entity.type
_entity.pdbx_description
1 polymer ?
#
loop_
_entity_poly.entity_id
_entity_poly.type
_entity_poly.pdbx_seq_one_letter_code
_entity_poly.pdbx_strand_id
1 'polypeptide(L)'
;MRATIWAAAAALAAGAAQAETCAVTYPEFEADVPHIDLDACPPALAGEDRFCRAVTGEDVLHVFAFSYDGDFCLLAMATLEAGEFRVTFE
;
A
#
# COMPACT_ATOMS: atom_id res chain seq x y z
N MET A 1 -20.85 -61.60 11.63
CA MET A 1 -19.97 -60.73 10.81
C MET A 1 -20.14 -59.30 11.31
N ARG A 2 -19.10 -58.72 11.92
CA ARG A 2 -19.10 -57.32 12.38
C ARG A 2 -17.99 -56.61 11.61
N ALA A 3 -18.36 -55.76 10.65
CA ALA A 3 -17.42 -54.93 9.91
C ALA A 3 -17.13 -53.67 10.73
N THR A 4 -15.90 -53.55 11.21
CA THR A 4 -15.42 -52.36 11.93
C THR A 4 -14.97 -51.33 10.90
N ILE A 5 -15.68 -50.20 10.82
CA ILE A 5 -15.33 -49.09 9.93
C ILE A 5 -14.30 -48.22 10.64
N TRP A 6 -13.10 -48.13 10.09
CA TRP A 6 -12.10 -47.14 10.47
C TRP A 6 -12.23 -45.94 9.53
N ALA A 7 -12.68 -44.80 10.04
CA ALA A 7 -12.62 -43.54 9.32
C ALA A 7 -11.41 -42.73 9.82
N ALA A 8 -10.36 -42.68 9.00
CA ALA A 8 -9.24 -41.78 9.21
C ALA A 8 -9.70 -40.35 8.88
N ALA A 9 -9.77 -39.48 9.89
CA ALA A 9 -9.97 -38.06 9.69
C ALA A 9 -8.65 -37.43 9.24
N ALA A 10 -8.56 -37.09 7.95
CA ALA A 10 -7.47 -36.32 7.39
C ALA A 10 -7.48 -34.91 7.99
N ALA A 11 -6.37 -34.51 8.61
CA ALA A 11 -6.18 -33.16 9.12
C ALA A 11 -6.15 -32.17 7.94
N LEU A 12 -7.12 -31.25 7.89
CA LEU A 12 -7.01 -30.05 7.06
C LEU A 12 -5.93 -29.15 7.67
N ALA A 13 -4.73 -29.15 7.08
CA ALA A 13 -3.80 -28.04 7.23
C ALA A 13 -4.35 -26.86 6.41
N ALA A 14 -5.26 -26.09 7.01
CA ALA A 14 -5.58 -24.77 6.49
C ALA A 14 -4.35 -23.89 6.71
N GLY A 15 -3.54 -23.73 5.66
CA GLY A 15 -2.51 -22.69 5.65
C GLY A 15 -3.21 -21.35 5.80
N ALA A 16 -3.08 -20.73 6.97
CA ALA A 16 -3.45 -19.35 7.15
C ALA A 16 -2.54 -18.52 6.22
N ALA A 17 -3.06 -18.11 5.07
CA ALA A 17 -2.51 -16.98 4.36
C ALA A 17 -2.53 -15.83 5.36
N GLN A 18 -1.35 -15.44 5.85
CA GLN A 18 -1.22 -14.20 6.60
C GLN A 18 -1.59 -13.11 5.60
N ALA A 19 -2.79 -12.56 5.73
CA ALA A 19 -3.12 -11.32 5.04
C ALA A 19 -2.05 -10.31 5.46
N GLU A 20 -1.26 -9.83 4.50
CA GLU A 20 -0.34 -8.72 4.75
C GLU A 20 -1.23 -7.56 5.20
N THR A 21 -1.15 -7.23 6.50
CA THR A 21 -1.99 -6.20 7.08
C THR A 21 -1.46 -4.87 6.60
N CYS A 22 -2.28 -4.17 5.82
CA CYS A 22 -1.93 -2.86 5.32
C CYS A 22 -1.80 -1.90 6.49
N ALA A 23 -0.58 -1.37 6.69
CA ALA A 23 -0.31 -0.47 7.81
C ALA A 23 -1.13 0.82 7.72
N VAL A 24 -1.32 1.33 6.50
CA VAL A 24 -2.19 2.45 6.15
C VAL A 24 -2.81 2.14 4.79
N THR A 25 -4.13 2.23 4.69
CA THR A 25 -4.84 2.17 3.41
C THR A 25 -5.00 3.57 2.83
N TYR A 26 -5.12 3.69 1.50
CA TYR A 26 -5.37 4.99 0.87
C TYR A 26 -6.65 5.67 1.38
N PRO A 27 -7.80 4.98 1.58
CA PRO A 27 -9.01 5.61 2.13
C PRO A 27 -8.81 6.22 3.52
N GLU A 28 -8.03 5.57 4.40
CA GLU A 28 -7.69 6.13 5.71
C GLU A 28 -6.81 7.37 5.58
N PHE A 29 -5.80 7.32 4.69
CA PHE A 29 -4.94 8.46 4.42
C PHE A 29 -5.71 9.65 3.82
N GLU A 30 -6.56 9.41 2.82
CA GLU A 30 -7.32 10.43 2.08
C GLU A 30 -8.33 11.15 2.97
N ALA A 31 -8.90 10.45 3.96
CA ALA A 31 -9.87 11.04 4.89
C ALA A 31 -9.25 12.12 5.80
N ASP A 32 -7.98 11.95 6.18
CA ASP A 32 -7.35 12.74 7.24
C ASP A 32 -6.16 13.59 6.77
N VAL A 33 -5.59 13.31 5.60
CA VAL A 33 -4.36 13.96 5.12
C VAL A 33 -4.64 14.81 3.88
N PRO A 34 -4.57 16.15 3.96
CA PRO A 34 -4.61 17.02 2.80
C PRO A 34 -3.41 16.75 1.90
N HIS A 35 -3.67 16.36 0.66
CA HIS A 35 -2.64 15.93 -0.27
C HIS A 35 -2.91 16.43 -1.69
N ILE A 36 -1.89 16.27 -2.53
CA ILE A 36 -1.89 16.57 -3.96
C ILE A 36 -1.73 15.24 -4.71
N ASP A 37 -2.55 15.06 -5.74
CA ASP A 37 -2.43 13.94 -6.66
C ASP A 37 -1.24 14.19 -7.60
N LEU A 38 -0.36 13.20 -7.72
CA LEU A 38 0.74 13.26 -8.68
C LEU A 38 0.39 12.42 -9.91
N ASP A 39 0.56 12.99 -11.11
CA ASP A 39 0.42 12.25 -12.37
C ASP A 39 1.43 11.10 -12.48
N ALA A 40 2.62 11.30 -11.90
CA ALA A 40 3.68 10.30 -11.87
C ALA A 40 4.41 10.32 -10.52
N CYS A 41 4.73 9.12 -10.03
CA CYS A 41 5.61 8.96 -8.89
C CYS A 41 7.04 9.44 -9.20
N PRO A 42 7.74 10.05 -8.23
CA PRO A 42 9.14 10.41 -8.41
C PRO A 42 10.00 9.14 -8.60
N PRO A 43 11.19 9.24 -9.24
CA PRO A 43 12.02 8.08 -9.57
C PRO A 43 12.31 7.15 -8.39
N ALA A 44 12.46 7.69 -7.17
CA ALA A 44 12.70 6.90 -5.96
C ALA A 44 11.52 6.01 -5.54
N LEU A 45 10.30 6.32 -5.98
CA LEU A 45 9.06 5.61 -5.64
C LEU A 45 8.36 5.01 -6.86
N ALA A 46 8.89 5.24 -8.06
CA ALA A 46 8.36 4.71 -9.30
C ALA A 46 8.33 3.17 -9.28
N GLY A 47 7.32 2.60 -9.92
CA GLY A 47 7.11 1.16 -10.00
C GLY A 47 5.79 0.87 -10.69
N GLU A 48 5.56 -0.41 -10.98
CA GLU A 48 4.30 -0.88 -11.54
C GLU A 48 3.16 -0.80 -10.51
N ASP A 49 1.93 -0.69 -11.02
CA ASP A 49 0.67 -0.80 -10.29
C ASP A 49 0.60 0.00 -8.97
N ARG A 50 1.01 1.27 -9.05
CA ARG A 50 0.95 2.22 -7.93
C ARG A 50 0.64 3.63 -8.37
N PHE A 51 0.21 4.44 -7.42
CA PHE A 51 0.05 5.88 -7.55
C PHE A 51 0.69 6.60 -6.38
N CYS A 52 0.96 7.91 -6.56
CA CYS A 52 1.60 8.72 -5.54
C CYS A 52 0.74 9.91 -5.12
N ARG A 53 0.79 10.23 -3.82
CA ARG A 53 0.24 11.43 -3.21
C ARG A 53 1.34 12.23 -2.55
N ALA A 54 1.28 13.55 -2.68
CA ALA A 54 2.22 14.45 -2.08
C ALA A 54 1.58 15.30 -0.98
N VAL A 55 2.31 15.50 0.11
CA VAL A 55 1.94 16.41 1.19
C VAL A 55 3.04 17.46 1.30
N THR A 56 2.64 18.72 1.21
CA THR A 56 3.56 19.86 1.32
C THR A 56 3.81 20.20 2.79
N GLY A 57 5.07 20.19 3.20
CA GLY A 57 5.57 20.86 4.40
C GLY A 57 6.15 22.24 4.05
N GLU A 58 6.85 22.88 4.99
CA GLU A 58 7.48 24.19 4.75
C GLU A 58 8.50 24.13 3.60
N ASP A 59 9.60 23.41 3.79
CA ASP A 59 10.69 23.28 2.81
C ASP A 59 10.84 21.84 2.29
N VAL A 60 9.83 21.00 2.52
CA VAL A 60 9.86 19.57 2.18
C VAL A 60 8.56 19.12 1.50
N LEU A 61 8.69 18.10 0.65
CA LEU A 61 7.56 17.36 0.08
C LEU A 61 7.63 15.91 0.53
N HIS A 62 6.61 15.45 1.24
CA HIS A 62 6.46 14.03 1.54
C HIS A 62 5.64 13.37 0.44
N VAL A 63 6.18 12.33 -0.19
CA VAL A 63 5.51 11.56 -1.24
C VAL A 63 5.24 10.16 -0.73
N PHE A 64 3.99 9.73 -0.86
CA PHE A 64 3.48 8.43 -0.41
C PHE A 64 3.05 7.63 -1.64
N ALA A 65 3.56 6.41 -1.78
CA ALA A 65 3.22 5.50 -2.88
C ALA A 65 2.26 4.42 -2.39
N PHE A 66 1.09 4.33 -3.01
CA PHE A 66 0.05 3.35 -2.71
C PHE A 66 -0.10 2.37 -3.86
N SER A 67 -0.40 1.10 -3.56
CA SER A 67 -0.74 0.09 -4.57
C SER A 67 -2.09 0.40 -5.22
N TYR A 68 -2.29 0.00 -6.47
CA TYR A 68 -3.63 -0.10 -7.09
C TYR A 68 -4.37 -1.41 -6.75
N ASP A 69 -3.69 -2.37 -6.12
CA ASP A 69 -4.27 -3.66 -5.75
C ASP A 69 -4.93 -3.61 -4.37
N GLY A 70 -5.93 -4.49 -4.20
CA GLY A 70 -6.54 -4.78 -2.90
C GLY A 70 -7.06 -3.53 -2.19
N ASP A 71 -6.60 -3.31 -0.96
CA ASP A 71 -7.01 -2.20 -0.09
C ASP A 71 -6.19 -0.91 -0.30
N PHE A 72 -5.53 -0.77 -1.47
CA PHE A 72 -4.72 0.39 -1.83
C PHE A 72 -3.67 0.74 -0.78
N CYS A 73 -2.84 -0.24 -0.45
CA CYS A 73 -1.98 -0.18 0.71
C CYS A 73 -0.77 0.72 0.48
N LEU A 74 -0.36 1.46 1.51
CA LEU A 74 0.87 2.24 1.48
C LEU A 74 2.08 1.30 1.32
N LEU A 75 2.82 1.47 0.23
CA LEU A 75 3.98 0.66 -0.13
C LEU A 75 5.30 1.29 0.32
N ALA A 76 5.42 2.61 0.16
CA ALA A 76 6.65 3.35 0.44
C ALA A 76 6.39 4.84 0.63
N MET A 77 7.36 5.54 1.22
CA MET A 77 7.38 6.99 1.28
C MET A 77 8.77 7.54 1.01
N ALA A 78 8.84 8.77 0.51
CA ALA A 78 10.05 9.54 0.36
C ALA A 78 9.82 10.98 0.81
N THR A 79 10.85 11.62 1.33
CA THR A 79 10.88 13.06 1.58
C THR A 79 11.82 13.67 0.56
N LEU A 80 11.36 14.72 -0.13
CA LEU A 80 12.16 15.50 -1.05
C LEU A 80 12.37 16.87 -0.41
N GLU A 81 13.62 17.32 -0.34
CA GLU A 81 13.97 18.63 0.18
C GLU A 81 13.80 19.70 -0.91
N ALA A 82 13.76 20.96 -0.50
CA ALA A 82 13.73 22.10 -1.42
C ALA A 82 14.86 22.00 -2.46
N GLY A 83 14.48 22.06 -3.74
CA GLY A 83 15.41 21.97 -4.87
C GLY A 83 15.51 20.57 -5.51
N GLU A 84 14.97 19.54 -4.87
CA GLU A 84 14.92 18.17 -5.43
C GLU A 84 13.64 17.91 -6.24
N PHE A 85 12.65 18.80 -6.14
CA PHE A 85 11.38 18.71 -6.83
C PHE A 85 10.92 20.07 -7.36
N ARG A 86 10.06 20.04 -8.38
CA ARG A 86 9.32 21.21 -8.85
C ARG A 86 7.85 20.82 -8.96
N VAL A 87 6.99 21.50 -8.20
CA VAL A 87 5.54 21.35 -8.33
C VAL A 87 5.06 22.28 -9.44
N THR A 88 4.31 21.73 -10.40
CA THR A 88 3.62 22.48 -11.45
C THR A 88 2.14 22.19 -11.34
N PHE A 89 1.32 23.22 -11.39
CA PHE A 89 -0.14 23.10 -11.47
C PHE A 89 -0.55 23.47 -12.88
N GLU A 90 -1.36 22.63 -13.52
CA GLU A 90 -2.00 22.93 -14.80
C GLU A 90 -3.34 23.66 -14.59
#